data_AF-A0A7T1F4E8-F1
#
_entry.id   AF-A0A7T1F4E8-F1
#
_cell.length_a   1.000
_cell.length_b   1.000
_cell.length_c   1.000
_cell.angle_alpha   90.00
_cell.angle_beta   90.00
_cell.angle_gamma   90.00
#
_symmetry.space_group_name_H-M   'P 1'
#
loop_
_entity.id
_entity.type
_entity.pdbx_description
1 polymer ?
#
loop_
_entity_poly.entity_id
_entity_poly.type
_entity_poly.pdbx_seq_one_letter_code
_entity_poly.pdbx_strand_id
1 'polypeptide(L)'
;MNKCSSVFGQILQIFNRYEFERMVSETQSEKGSKGFSSWDQFVAMLFCQLGQAHSLREICGGLATCLGKIKHLGVKGAPHRSTLAYS
;
A
#
# COMPACT_ATOMS: atom_id res chain seq x y z
N MET A 1 -1.86 17.77 13.43
CA MET A 1 -2.46 18.68 12.42
C MET A 1 -2.42 17.97 11.07
N ASN A 2 -3.57 17.50 10.58
CA ASN A 2 -3.67 16.65 9.39
C ASN A 2 -3.37 17.48 8.13
N LYS A 3 -2.11 17.47 7.70
CA LYS A 3 -1.66 18.03 6.41
C LYS A 3 -2.34 17.26 5.27
N CYS A 4 -3.41 17.81 4.70
CA CYS A 4 -3.98 17.47 3.39
C CYS A 4 -3.85 15.98 2.95
N SER A 5 -4.35 15.02 3.73
CA SER A 5 -4.41 13.61 3.32
C SER A 5 -5.68 13.34 2.50
N SER A 6 -5.58 12.46 1.49
CA SER A 6 -6.76 11.95 0.77
C SER A 6 -7.65 11.09 1.68
N VAL A 7 -8.91 10.85 1.29
CA VAL A 7 -9.80 9.89 2.00
C VAL A 7 -9.13 8.52 2.14
N PHE A 8 -8.48 8.05 1.08
CA PHE A 8 -7.68 6.82 1.14
C PHE A 8 -6.56 6.90 2.20
N GLY A 9 -5.83 8.00 2.27
CA GLY A 9 -4.79 8.20 3.29
C GLY A 9 -5.35 8.23 4.72
N GLN A 10 -6.54 8.80 4.91
CA GLN A 10 -7.24 8.78 6.22
C GLN A 10 -7.68 7.35 6.59
N ILE A 11 -8.20 6.57 5.63
CA ILE A 11 -8.54 5.17 5.86
C ILE A 11 -7.28 4.36 6.17
N LEU A 12 -6.18 4.59 5.45
CA LEU A 12 -4.92 3.90 5.69
C LEU A 12 -4.35 4.18 7.10
N GLN A 13 -4.56 5.40 7.63
CA GLN A 13 -4.16 5.77 8.99
C GLN A 13 -4.91 5.00 10.10
N ILE A 14 -6.04 4.37 9.80
CA ILE A 14 -6.75 3.50 10.76
C ILE A 14 -5.89 2.28 11.12
N PHE A 15 -5.04 1.83 10.19
CA PHE A 15 -4.16 0.70 10.40
C PHE A 15 -2.86 1.15 11.07
N ASN A 16 -2.62 0.65 12.29
CA ASN A 16 -1.37 0.91 12.99
C ASN A 16 -0.22 0.18 12.29
N ARG A 17 0.74 0.96 11.76
CA ARG A 17 1.90 0.43 11.04
C ARG A 17 2.75 -0.53 11.89
N TYR A 18 2.94 -0.22 13.17
CA TYR A 18 3.75 -1.04 14.07
C TYR A 18 3.10 -2.40 14.33
N GLU A 19 1.81 -2.42 14.62
CA GLU A 19 1.07 -3.67 14.83
C GLU A 19 1.06 -4.53 13.55
N PHE A 20 0.92 -3.91 12.38
CA PHE A 20 1.04 -4.60 11.11
C PHE A 20 2.42 -5.24 10.92
N GLU A 21 3.50 -4.48 11.15
CA GLU A 21 4.87 -5.00 11.05
C GLU A 21 5.14 -6.13 12.05
N ARG A 22 4.57 -6.04 13.26
CA ARG A 22 4.66 -7.12 14.26
C ARG A 22 4.02 -8.40 13.72
N MET A 23 2.79 -8.31 13.20
CA MET A 23 2.11 -9.47 12.60
C MET A 23 2.90 -10.06 11.43
N VAL A 24 3.40 -9.22 10.53
CA VAL A 24 4.24 -9.66 9.40
C VAL A 24 5.49 -10.41 9.87
N SER A 25 6.10 -9.98 10.96
CA SER A 25 7.28 -10.62 11.55
C SER A 25 6.91 -11.96 12.19
N GLU A 26 5.80 -12.02 12.93
CA GLU A 26 5.28 -13.25 13.56
C GLU A 26 4.91 -14.31 12.52
N THR A 27 4.26 -13.91 11.43
CA THR A 27 3.84 -14.81 10.35
C THR A 27 4.92 -15.10 9.31
N GLN A 28 6.07 -14.41 9.39
CA GLN A 28 7.14 -14.45 8.39
C GLN A 28 6.65 -14.13 6.96
N SER A 29 5.63 -13.28 6.81
CA SER A 29 5.00 -12.98 5.52
C SER A 29 5.91 -12.25 4.52
N GLU A 30 6.99 -11.64 5.00
CA GLU A 30 8.02 -11.00 4.15
C GLU A 30 9.13 -11.97 3.70
N LYS A 31 9.11 -13.24 4.15
CA LYS A 31 10.18 -14.18 3.85
C LYS A 31 10.24 -14.45 2.35
N GLY A 32 11.32 -14.01 1.72
CA GLY A 32 11.54 -14.13 0.27
C GLY A 32 11.00 -12.96 -0.55
N SER A 33 10.48 -11.90 0.07
CA SER A 33 10.15 -10.66 -0.62
C SER A 33 11.39 -10.06 -1.28
N LYS A 34 11.24 -9.59 -2.53
CA LYS A 34 12.29 -8.95 -3.33
C LYS A 34 12.01 -7.46 -3.53
N GLY A 35 11.89 -6.73 -2.42
CA GLY A 35 11.73 -5.28 -2.43
C GLY A 35 10.29 -4.77 -2.59
N PHE A 36 9.30 -5.67 -2.58
CA PHE A 36 7.88 -5.33 -2.49
C PHE A 36 7.32 -5.82 -1.16
N SER A 37 7.16 -4.91 -0.22
CA SER A 37 6.80 -5.30 1.15
C SER A 37 5.34 -5.75 1.23
N SER A 38 5.00 -6.58 2.22
CA SER A 38 3.64 -6.90 2.62
C SER A 38 2.83 -5.64 2.91
N TRP A 39 3.48 -4.54 3.33
CA TRP A 39 2.82 -3.24 3.44
C TRP A 39 2.44 -2.65 2.10
N ASP A 40 3.37 -2.64 1.15
CA ASP A 40 3.11 -2.12 -0.20
C ASP A 40 2.02 -2.96 -0.88
N GLN A 41 2.02 -4.28 -0.69
CA GLN A 41 0.98 -5.19 -1.16
C GLN A 41 -0.36 -4.91 -0.50
N PHE A 42 -0.40 -4.78 0.83
CA PHE A 42 -1.61 -4.46 1.57
C PHE A 42 -2.23 -3.14 1.11
N VAL A 43 -1.42 -2.08 0.98
CA VAL A 43 -1.87 -0.77 0.49
C VAL A 43 -2.44 -0.86 -0.93
N ALA A 44 -1.78 -1.63 -1.81
CA ALA A 44 -2.26 -1.82 -3.18
C ALA A 44 -3.61 -2.55 -3.24
N MET A 45 -3.77 -3.60 -2.44
CA MET A 45 -5.02 -4.35 -2.35
C MET A 45 -6.14 -3.55 -1.67
N LEU A 46 -5.81 -2.76 -0.65
CA LEU A 46 -6.77 -1.85 -0.01
C LEU A 46 -7.27 -0.79 -1.01
N PHE A 47 -6.37 -0.23 -1.82
CA PHE A 47 -6.74 0.71 -2.87
C PHE A 47 -7.63 0.04 -3.92
N CYS A 48 -7.29 -1.17 -4.34
CA CYS A 48 -8.08 -1.96 -5.28
C CYS A 48 -9.53 -2.13 -4.79
N GLN A 49 -9.69 -2.58 -3.54
CA GLN A 49 -11.00 -2.84 -2.97
C GLN A 49 -11.84 -1.57 -2.79
N LEU A 50 -11.23 -0.47 -2.34
CA LEU A 50 -11.95 0.78 -2.08
C LEU A 50 -12.22 1.58 -3.36
N GLY A 51 -11.29 1.55 -4.31
CA GLY A 51 -11.39 2.24 -5.59
C GLY A 51 -12.16 1.45 -6.65
N GLN A 52 -12.61 0.23 -6.34
CA GLN A 52 -13.17 -0.72 -7.30
C GLN A 52 -12.29 -0.84 -8.56
N ALA A 53 -10.98 -0.93 -8.36
CA ALA A 53 -10.05 -1.05 -9.47
C ALA A 53 -10.20 -2.45 -10.10
N HIS A 54 -10.42 -2.49 -11.41
CA HIS A 54 -10.62 -3.72 -12.18
C HIS A 54 -9.38 -4.13 -12.98
N SER A 55 -8.30 -3.34 -12.91
CA SER A 55 -7.04 -3.67 -13.57
C SER A 55 -5.81 -3.25 -12.78
N LEU A 56 -4.70 -3.96 -12.98
CA LEU A 56 -3.39 -3.57 -12.43
C LEU A 56 -2.99 -2.14 -12.82
N ARG A 57 -3.41 -1.68 -14.02
CA ARG A 57 -3.13 -0.31 -14.48
C ARG A 57 -3.85 0.72 -13.61
N GLU A 58 -5.11 0.46 -13.26
CA GLU A 58 -5.88 1.32 -12.38
C GLU A 58 -5.31 1.34 -10.97
N ILE A 59 -4.84 0.20 -10.45
CA ILE A 59 -4.20 0.13 -9.13
C ILE A 59 -2.89 0.94 -9.13
N CYS A 60 -1.95 0.63 -10.03
CA CYS A 60 -0.65 1.29 -10.09
C CYS A 60 -0.79 2.79 -10.40
N GLY A 61 -1.62 3.13 -11.40
CA GLY A 61 -1.85 4.51 -11.81
C GLY A 61 -2.59 5.32 -10.75
N GLY A 62 -3.64 4.74 -10.15
CA GLY A 62 -4.42 5.38 -9.10
C GLY A 62 -3.58 5.68 -7.86
N LEU A 63 -2.79 4.71 -7.39
CA LEU A 63 -1.84 4.93 -6.29
C LEU A 63 -0.83 6.02 -6.62
N ALA A 64 -0.29 6.04 -7.85
CA ALA A 64 0.67 7.05 -8.27
C ALA A 64 0.15 8.48 -8.12
N THR A 65 -1.14 8.72 -8.35
CA THR A 65 -1.76 10.06 -8.16
C THR A 65 -1.78 10.53 -6.71
N CYS A 66 -1.80 9.59 -5.76
CA CYS A 66 -1.95 9.87 -4.33
C CYS A 66 -0.64 9.75 -3.53
N LEU A 67 0.47 9.30 -4.16
CA LEU A 67 1.74 9.00 -3.50
C LEU A 67 2.28 10.11 -2.61
N GLY A 68 2.29 11.35 -3.10
CA GLY A 68 2.80 12.48 -2.33
C GLY A 68 2.07 12.68 -0.99
N LYS A 69 0.80 12.28 -0.92
CA LYS A 69 -0.05 12.40 0.28
C LYS A 69 0.06 11.21 1.22
N ILE A 70 0.61 10.07 0.80
CA ILE A 70 0.69 8.84 1.61
C ILE A 70 2.12 8.38 1.90
N LYS A 71 3.14 9.07 1.38
CA LYS A 71 4.55 8.72 1.63
C LYS A 71 4.93 8.68 3.11
N HIS A 72 4.36 9.57 3.92
CA HIS A 72 4.56 9.62 5.37
C HIS A 72 3.88 8.46 6.11
N LEU A 73 3.04 7.66 5.44
CA LEU A 73 2.39 6.46 5.96
C LEU A 73 3.15 5.18 5.59
N GLY A 74 4.43 5.29 5.23
CA GLY A 74 5.29 4.15 4.94
C GLY A 74 5.22 3.62 3.51
N VAL A 75 4.46 4.27 2.61
CA VAL A 75 4.38 3.89 1.19
C VAL A 75 5.56 4.52 0.44
N LYS A 76 6.48 3.70 -0.07
CA LYS A 76 7.71 4.20 -0.73
C LYS A 76 7.45 4.73 -2.14
N GLY A 77 6.51 4.12 -2.85
CA GLY A 77 6.23 4.38 -4.26
C GLY A 77 5.01 3.60 -4.72
N ALA A 78 4.47 3.93 -5.89
CA ALA A 78 3.41 3.11 -6.48
C ALA A 78 4.06 1.83 -7.01
N PRO A 79 3.43 0.66 -6.83
CA PRO A 79 4.00 -0.58 -7.31
C PRO A 79 4.14 -0.56 -8.83
N HIS A 80 5.22 -1.14 -9.35
CA HIS A 80 5.29 -1.45 -10.78
C HIS A 80 4.28 -2.53 -11.13
N ARG A 81 3.70 -2.44 -12.33
CA ARG A 81 2.69 -3.40 -12.82
C ARG A 81 3.19 -4.85 -12.77
N SER A 82 4.44 -5.10 -13.18
CA SER A 82 5.05 -6.43 -13.17
C SER A 82 5.25 -6.97 -11.76
N THR A 83 5.63 -6.09 -10.82
CA THR A 83 5.76 -6.44 -9.40
C THR A 83 4.41 -6.86 -8.83
N LEU A 84 3.37 -6.04 -9.02
CA LEU A 84 2.02 -6.32 -8.50
C LEU A 84 1.37 -7.56 -9.15
N ALA A 85 1.73 -7.88 -10.38
CA ALA A 85 1.24 -9.08 -11.07
C ALA A 85 1.87 -10.38 -10.54
N TYR A 86 3.09 -10.30 -10.00
CA TYR A 86 3.87 -11.46 -9.58
C TYR A 86 3.72 -11.78 -8.09
N SER A 87 3.50 -10.74 -7.28
CA SER A 87 3.43 -10.76 -5.82
C SER A 87 2.18 -11.38 -5.23
#